data_AF-A0A914NLU8-F1
#
_entry.id   AF-A0A914NLU8-F1
#
_cell.length_a   1.000
_cell.length_b   1.000
_cell.length_c   1.000
_cell.angle_alpha   90.00
_cell.angle_beta   90.00
_cell.angle_gamma   90.00
#
_symmetry.space_group_name_H-M   'P 1'
#
loop_
_entity.id
_entity.type
_entity.pdbx_description
1 polymer ?
#
loop_
_entity_poly.entity_id
_entity_poly.type
_entity_poly.pdbx_seq_one_letter_code
_entity_poly.pdbx_strand_id
1 'polypeptide(L)' 'MRSPNSMLSVRNIGVQLFTRQLDYFLDAYRQATKHPYGYLVIDMFASSDPTLRLRTNIFKDDEEKIIFIPKNG' A
#
# COMPACT_ATOMS: atom_id res chain seq x y z
N MET A 1 -13.41 4.14 13.01
CA MET A 1 -14.32 3.01 12.73
C MET A 1 -14.00 2.48 11.32
N ARG A 2 -13.27 1.36 11.19
CA ARG A 2 -13.10 0.71 9.88
C ARG A 2 -14.35 -0.12 9.62
N SER A 3 -15.14 0.23 8.62
CA SER A 3 -16.33 -0.56 8.30
C SER A 3 -15.91 -2.00 7.92
N PRO A 4 -16.68 -3.04 8.27
CA PRO A 4 -16.34 -4.43 7.93
C PRO A 4 -16.05 -4.64 6.44
N ASN A 5 -16.73 -3.88 5.57
CA ASN A 5 -16.60 -3.96 4.12
C ASN A 5 -15.33 -3.28 3.57
N SER A 6 -14.66 -2.44 4.37
CA SER A 6 -13.44 -1.75 3.94
C SER A 6 -12.28 -2.71 3.67
N MET A 7 -12.09 -3.73 4.53
CA MET A 7 -11.02 -4.72 4.36
C MET A 7 -11.25 -5.66 3.17
N LEU A 8 -12.51 -6.03 2.90
CA LEU A 8 -12.87 -6.82 1.72
C LEU A 8 -12.53 -6.07 0.42
N SER A 9 -12.86 -4.77 0.37
CA SER A 9 -12.55 -3.92 -0.79
C SER A 9 -11.04 -3.83 -1.04
N VAL A 10 -10.27 -3.57 0.02
CA VAL A 10 -8.79 -3.53 -0.05
C VAL A 10 -8.24 -4.87 -0.52
N ARG A 11 -8.73 -5.99 0.03
CA ARG A 11 -8.29 -7.34 -0.38
C ARG A 11 -8.58 -7.61 -1.86
N ASN A 12 -9.76 -7.25 -2.35
CA ASN A 12 -10.15 -7.46 -3.75
C ASN A 12 -9.24 -6.69 -4.71
N ILE A 13 -8.91 -5.44 -4.39
CA ILE A 13 -7.93 -4.64 -5.13
C ILE A 13 -6.56 -5.34 -5.12
N GLY A 14 -6.11 -5.81 -3.95
CA GLY A 14 -4.85 -6.53 -3.82
C GLY A 14 -4.76 -7.79 -4.68
N VAL A 15 -5.83 -8.59 -4.76
CA VAL A 15 -5.89 -9.79 -5.61
C VAL A 15 -5.70 -9.44 -7.09
N GLN A 16 -6.29 -8.32 -7.53
CA GLN A 16 -6.23 -7.88 -8.92
C GLN A 16 -4.87 -7.26 -9.28
N LEU A 17 -4.28 -6.45 -8.39
CA LEU A 17 -3.09 -5.67 -8.69
C LEU A 17 -1.76 -6.35 -8.30
N PHE A 18 -1.80 -7.25 -7.32
CA PHE A 18 -0.62 -7.89 -6.71
C PHE A 18 -0.79 -9.41 -6.72
N THR A 19 -1.03 -9.98 -7.91
CA THR A 19 -1.18 -11.43 -8.08
C THR A 19 0.05 -12.16 -7.53
N ARG A 20 -0.16 -13.18 -6.69
CA ARG A 20 0.88 -13.92 -5.93
C ARG A 20 1.63 -13.11 -4.86
N GLN A 21 1.31 -11.83 -4.67
CA GLN A 21 1.94 -10.93 -3.69
C GLN A 21 0.90 -10.27 -2.77
N LEU A 22 -0.27 -10.90 -2.60
CA LEU A 22 -1.37 -10.36 -1.80
C LEU A 22 -0.95 -10.10 -0.35
N ASP A 23 -0.17 -10.99 0.25
CA ASP A 23 0.25 -10.85 1.65
C ASP A 23 1.17 -9.64 1.84
N TYR A 24 2.07 -9.40 0.89
CA TYR A 24 2.92 -8.21 0.85
C TYR A 24 2.06 -6.93 0.76
N PHE A 25 1.09 -6.90 -0.15
CA PHE A 25 0.19 -5.75 -0.30
C PHE A 25 -0.64 -5.48 0.98
N LEU A 26 -1.21 -6.52 1.58
CA LEU A 26 -2.00 -6.40 2.80
C LEU A 26 -1.16 -5.98 4.00
N ASP A 27 0.09 -6.44 4.08
CA ASP A 27 1.03 -6.01 5.11
C ASP A 27 1.40 -4.53 4.95
N ALA A 28 1.73 -4.08 3.73
CA ALA A 28 1.98 -2.67 3.43
C ALA A 28 0.77 -1.79 3.81
N TYR A 29 -0.45 -2.20 3.47
CA TYR A 29 -1.67 -1.49 3.87
C TYR A 29 -1.83 -1.41 5.39
N ARG A 30 -1.58 -2.50 6.12
CA ARG A 30 -1.66 -2.52 7.59
C ARG A 30 -0.65 -1.56 8.22
N GLN A 31 0.58 -1.56 7.73
CA GLN A 31 1.64 -0.66 8.21
C GLN A 31 1.31 0.80 7.91
N ALA A 32 0.94 1.12 6.67
CA ALA A 32 0.62 2.47 6.23
C ALA A 32 -0.59 3.09 6.96
N THR A 33 -1.53 2.25 7.41
CA THR A 33 -2.75 2.70 8.09
C THR A 33 -2.74 2.45 9.60
N LYS A 34 -1.58 2.10 10.19
CA LYS A 34 -1.45 1.80 11.62
C LYS A 34 -1.89 2.95 12.51
N HIS A 35 -1.66 4.19 12.07
CA HIS A 35 -2.03 5.41 12.77
C HIS A 35 -3.29 6.04 12.13
N PRO A 36 -4.09 6.81 12.89
CA PRO A 36 -5.19 7.58 12.33
C PRO A 36 -4.73 8.44 11.14
N TYR A 37 -5.57 8.54 10.12
CA TYR A 37 -5.29 9.30 8.88
C TYR A 37 -4.14 8.78 8.00
N GLY A 38 -3.51 7.65 8.35
CA GLY A 38 -2.56 6.96 7.48
C GLY A 38 -3.22 6.41 6.21
N TYR A 39 -2.47 6.34 5.11
CA TYR A 39 -2.95 5.98 3.79
C TYR A 39 -1.92 5.17 2.99
N LEU A 40 -2.36 4.34 2.05
CA LEU A 40 -1.47 3.66 1.11
C LEU A 40 -1.67 4.22 -0.29
N VAL A 41 -0.59 4.67 -0.92
CA VAL A 41 -0.54 5.05 -2.33
C VAL A 41 -0.13 3.85 -3.16
N ILE A 42 -0.88 3.58 -4.22
CA ILE A 42 -0.60 2.56 -5.23
C ILE A 42 -0.27 3.28 -6.53
N ASP A 43 0.98 3.20 -6.98
CA ASP A 43 1.39 3.72 -8.28
C ASP A 43 1.08 2.69 -9.38
N MET A 44 0.26 3.11 -10.34
CA MET A 44 -0.18 2.27 -11.45
C MET A 44 0.40 2.74 -12.80
N PHE A 45 1.31 3.71 -12.79
CA PHE A 45 1.94 4.18 -14.02
C PHE A 45 2.94 3.13 -14.53
N ALA A 46 2.76 2.69 -15.78
CA ALA A 46 3.49 1.55 -16.35
C ALA A 46 5.01 1.77 -16.45
N SER A 47 5.47 3.02 -16.48
CA SER A 47 6.89 3.38 -16.56
C SER A 47 7.48 3.88 -15.25
N SER A 48 6.71 3.84 -14.15
CA SER A 48 7.25 4.13 -12.82
C SER A 48 8.24 3.05 -12.39
N ASP A 49 9.22 3.43 -11.57
CA ASP A 49 10.09 2.49 -10.89
C ASP A 49 9.26 1.51 -10.05
N PRO A 50 9.36 0.17 -10.28
CA PRO A 50 8.60 -0.82 -9.54
C PRO A 50 8.77 -0.77 -8.02
N THR A 51 9.93 -0.30 -7.54
CA THR A 51 10.20 -0.14 -6.10
C THR A 51 9.32 0.93 -5.48
N LEU A 52 8.85 1.92 -6.26
CA LEU A 52 7.99 3.01 -5.80
C LEU A 52 6.49 2.67 -5.88
N ARG A 53 6.14 1.42 -6.18
CA ARG A 53 4.75 1.01 -6.41
C ARG A 53 3.85 1.17 -5.19
N LEU A 54 4.36 0.94 -3.98
CA LEU A 54 3.63 1.10 -2.73
C LEU A 54 4.34 2.08 -1.79
N ARG A 55 3.65 3.18 -1.45
CA ARG A 55 4.18 4.28 -0.63
C ARG A 55 3.15 4.79 0.37
N THR A 56 3.62 5.37 1.48
CA THR A 56 2.83 6.29 2.31
C THR A 56 3.63 7.58 2.49
N ASN A 57 3.03 8.60 3.08
CA ASN A 57 3.72 9.82 3.49
C ASN A 57 4.37 10.55 2.30
N ILE A 58 3.62 10.71 1.20
CA ILE A 58 4.14 11.28 -0.05
C ILE A 58 4.09 12.81 -0.08
N PHE A 59 3.43 13.47 0.87
CA PHE A 59 3.31 14.92 0.88
C PHE A 59 4.58 15.58 1.43
N LYS A 60 4.74 16.88 1.14
CA LYS A 60 5.95 17.63 1.50
C LYS A 60 6.14 17.79 3.01
N ASP A 61 5.03 17.85 3.74
CA ASP A 61 5.00 18.08 5.18
C ASP A 61 5.10 16.76 5.98
N ASP A 62 5.10 15.61 5.29
CA ASP A 62 5.33 14.34 5.95
C ASP A 62 6.83 14.18 6.29
N GLU A 63 7.14 13.82 7.54
CA GLU A 63 8.52 13.76 8.05
C GLU A 63 9.37 12.69 7.35
N GLU A 64 8.80 11.51 7.10
CA GLU A 64 9.50 10.39 6.47
C GLU A 64 8.66 9.75 5.36
N LYS A 65 9.26 9.65 4.17
CA LYS A 65 8.70 8.91 3.05
C LYS A 65 8.97 7.43 3.22
N ILE A 66 7.92 6.63 3.27
CA ILE A 66 8.04 5.18 3.45
C ILE A 66 7.70 4.48 2.15
N ILE A 67 8.60 3.60 1.71
CA ILE A 67 8.44 2.74 0.54
C ILE A 67 8.35 1.29 1.03
N PHE A 68 7.34 0.55 0.57
CA PHE A 68 7.17 -0.86 0.92
C PHE A 68 7.75 -1.73 -0.20
N ILE A 69 8.75 -2.56 0.13
CA ILE A 69 9.39 -3.49 -0.79
C ILE A 69 9.02 -4.95 -0.45
N PRO A 70 8.85 -5.84 -1.43
CA PRO A 70 8.61 -7.25 -1.17
C PRO A 70 9.86 -7.90 -0.54
N LYS A 71 9.66 -8.80 0.43
CA LYS A 71 10.78 -9.48 1.13
C LYS A 71 11.59 -10.42 0.22
N ASN A 72 10.98 -10.89 -0.86
CA ASN A 72 11.61 -11.75 -1.87
C ASN A 72 11.38 -11.11 -3.24
N GLY A 73 12.33 -10.29 -3.68
CA GLY A 73 12.42 -9.77 -5.05
C GLY A 73 13.33 -10.64 -5.91
#